data_AF-A0A1G3AHY4-F1
#
_entry.id   AF-A0A1G3AHY4-F1
#
_cell.length_a   1.000
_cell.length_b   1.000
_cell.length_c   1.000
_cell.angle_alpha   90.00
_cell.angle_beta   90.00
_cell.angle_gamma   90.00
#
_symmetry.space_group_name_H-M   'P 1'
#
loop_
_entity.id
_entity.type
_entity.pdbx_description
1 polymer ?
#
loop_
_entity_poly.entity_id
_entity_poly.type
_entity_poly.pdbx_seq_one_letter_code
_entity_poly.pdbx_strand_id
1 'polypeptide(L)' 'MKKVIGVGELQGLGLLGAEFTDLDLYDAFMIYLILNNESAREGVMLQYGDYKLDSKHCLRIDSWMI' A
#
# COMPACT_ATOMS: atom_id res chain seq x y z
N MET A 1 -13.98 -4.60 -8.43
CA MET A 1 -13.04 -3.76 -9.19
C MET A 1 -11.84 -3.50 -8.31
N LYS A 2 -10.61 -3.51 -8.84
CA LYS A 2 -9.41 -3.28 -8.05
C LYS A 2 -9.27 -1.77 -7.79
N LYS A 3 -9.17 -1.34 -6.54
CA LYS A 3 -8.90 0.06 -6.18
C LYS A 3 -7.43 0.34 -6.46
N VAL A 4 -7.12 1.34 -7.27
CA VAL A 4 -5.74 1.74 -7.56
C VAL A 4 -5.50 3.06 -6.86
N ILE A 5 -4.44 3.11 -6.05
CA ILE A 5 -4.02 4.32 -5.38
C ILE A 5 -2.60 4.71 -5.80
N GLY A 6 -2.30 6.00 -5.75
CA GLY A 6 -0.99 6.56 -6.08
C GLY A 6 -0.26 7.15 -4.88
N VAL A 7 1.00 7.53 -5.10
CA VAL A 7 1.86 8.22 -4.10
C VAL A 7 1.19 9.49 -3.56
N GLY A 8 0.53 10.26 -4.42
CA GLY A 8 -0.14 11.51 -4.01
C GLY A 8 -1.25 11.30 -2.98
N GLU A 9 -1.93 10.15 -3.00
CA GLU A 9 -2.93 9.82 -1.98
C GLU A 9 -2.27 9.49 -0.64
N LEU A 10 -1.17 8.73 -0.65
CA LEU A 10 -0.42 8.42 0.58
C LEU A 10 0.18 9.69 1.20
N GLN A 11 0.71 10.60 0.37
CA GLN A 11 1.21 11.90 0.82
C GLN A 11 0.08 12.82 1.33
N GLY A 12 -1.06 12.84 0.65
CA GLY A 12 -2.25 13.60 1.08
C GLY A 12 -2.82 13.13 2.42
N LEU A 13 -2.63 11.84 2.75
CA LEU A 13 -2.99 11.26 4.04
C LEU A 13 -1.89 11.43 5.11
N GLY A 14 -0.74 12.01 4.75
CA GLY A 14 0.41 12.15 5.67
C GLY A 14 1.09 10.81 6.01
N LEU A 15 0.84 9.76 5.22
CA LEU A 15 1.43 8.43 5.41
C LEU A 15 2.81 8.31 4.76
N LEU A 16 3.14 9.22 3.83
CA LEU A 16 4.39 9.21 3.07
C LEU A 16 4.95 10.63 2.96
N GLY A 17 6.27 10.74 3.12
CA GLY A 17 6.99 11.99 2.96
C GLY A 17 7.07 12.47 1.49
N ALA A 18 7.53 13.70 1.29
CA ALA A 18 7.81 14.22 -0.05
C ALA A 18 8.98 13.49 -0.72
N GLU A 19 10.01 13.17 0.07
CA GLU A 19 11.10 12.27 -0.27
C GLU A 19 10.90 10.93 0.45
N PHE A 20 11.10 9.83 -0.26
CA PHE A 20 10.86 8.50 0.28
C PHE A 20 11.69 7.44 -0.45
N THR A 21 11.92 6.33 0.23
CA THR A 21 12.50 5.10 -0.32
C THR A 21 11.40 4.10 -0.69
N ASP A 22 11.76 3.02 -1.39
CA ASP A 22 10.84 1.92 -1.68
C ASP A 22 10.30 1.25 -0.40
N LEU A 23 11.07 1.25 0.69
CA LEU A 23 10.63 0.71 1.98
C LEU A 23 9.58 1.62 2.64
N ASP A 24 9.81 2.93 2.62
CA ASP A 24 8.81 3.90 3.12
C ASP A 24 7.50 3.78 2.34
N LEU A 25 7.58 3.53 1.03
CA LEU A 25 6.43 3.31 0.16
C LEU A 25 5.66 2.04 0.54
N TYR A 26 6.37 0.96 0.89
CA TYR A 26 5.78 -0.28 1.41
C TYR A 26 5.08 -0.05 2.75
N ASP A 27 5.76 0.57 3.71
CA ASP A 27 5.24 0.82 5.06
C ASP A 27 3.99 1.72 5.01
N ALA A 28 4.05 2.81 4.24
CA ALA A 28 2.91 3.71 4.03
C ALA A 28 1.70 2.98 3.43
N PHE A 29 1.94 2.06 2.50
CA PHE A 29 0.88 1.26 1.90
C PHE A 29 0.28 0.27 2.89
N MET A 30 1.10 -0.40 3.71
CA MET A 30 0.60 -1.30 4.74
C MET A 30 -0.26 -0.55 5.77
N ILE A 31 0.18 0.62 6.21
CA ILE A 31 -0.60 1.48 7.11
C ILE A 31 -1.92 1.90 6.44
N TYR A 32 -1.89 2.28 5.15
CA TYR A 32 -3.10 2.60 4.40
C TYR A 32 -4.11 1.45 4.43
N LEU A 33 -3.67 0.22 4.16
CA LEU A 33 -4.55 -0.96 4.15
C LEU A 33 -5.18 -1.18 5.53
N ILE A 34 -4.39 -1.05 6.60
CA ILE A 34 -4.86 -1.19 7.99
C ILE A 34 -5.90 -0.12 8.33
N LEU A 35 -5.60 1.16 8.06
CA LEU A 35 -6.48 2.28 8.40
C LEU A 35 -7.82 2.25 7.66
N ASN A 36 -7.83 1.73 6.43
CA ASN A 36 -9.04 1.63 5.63
C ASN A 36 -9.76 0.28 5.81
N ASN A 37 -9.28 -0.58 6.70
CA ASN A 37 -9.78 -1.94 6.92
C ASN A 37 -9.92 -2.74 5.61
N GLU A 38 -8.99 -2.49 4.68
CA GLU A 38 -9.00 -3.07 3.34
C GLU A 38 -8.58 -4.54 3.46
N SER A 39 -9.53 -5.44 3.25
CA SER A 39 -9.23 -6.87 3.30
C SER A 39 -8.47 -7.30 2.03
N ALA A 40 -7.70 -8.40 2.13
CA ALA A 40 -7.07 -9.03 0.96
C ALA A 40 -8.05 -9.38 -0.17
N ARG A 41 -9.36 -9.41 0.09
CA ARG A 41 -10.41 -9.68 -0.90
C ARG A 41 -10.73 -8.47 -1.77
N GLU A 42 -10.65 -7.25 -1.23
CA GLU A 42 -11.08 -6.03 -1.93
C GLU A 42 -10.02 -5.52 -2.92
N GLY A 43 -8.78 -5.97 -2.80
CA GLY A 43 -7.73 -5.81 -3.82
C GLY A 43 -7.42 -4.35 -4.07
N VAL A 44 -6.50 -3.80 -3.29
CA VAL A 44 -5.93 -2.47 -3.51
C VAL A 44 -4.57 -2.63 -4.19
N MET A 45 -4.29 -1.81 -5.19
CA MET A 45 -2.97 -1.71 -5.82
C MET A 45 -2.39 -0.33 -5.58
N LEU A 46 -1.17 -0.27 -5.05
CA LEU A 46 -0.36 0.93 -5.15
C LEU A 46 0.38 0.94 -6.49
N GLN A 47 0.33 2.07 -7.20
CA GLN A 47 1.09 2.26 -8.42
C GLN A 47 1.95 3.52 -8.35
N TYR A 48 3.23 3.37 -8.67
CA TYR A 48 4.19 4.46 -8.76
C TYR A 48 5.18 4.23 -9.91
N GLY A 49 4.97 4.93 -11.03
CA GLY A 49 5.70 4.62 -12.27
C GLY A 49 5.50 3.16 -12.69
N ASP A 50 6.60 2.43 -12.82
CA ASP A 50 6.60 0.98 -13.11
C ASP A 50 6.45 0.11 -11.84
N TYR A 51 6.57 0.70 -10.66
CA TYR A 51 6.39 0.01 -9.38
C TYR A 51 4.91 -0.27 -9.11
N LYS A 52 4.61 -1.52 -8.75
CA LYS A 52 3.25 -1.98 -8.45
C LYS A 52 3.26 -2.84 -7.20
N LEU A 53 2.49 -2.44 -6.19
CA LEU A 53 2.29 -3.22 -4.97
C LEU A 53 0.82 -3.66 -4.88
N ASP A 54 0.56 -4.92 -4.57
CA ASP A 54 -0.79 -5.48 -4.48
C ASP A 54 -1.07 -5.94 -3.06
N SER A 55 -2.18 -5.48 -2.46
CA SER A 55 -2.59 -5.87 -1.12
C SER A 55 -2.73 -7.38 -0.95
N LYS A 56 -3.05 -8.12 -2.02
CA LYS A 56 -3.08 -9.60 -2.02
C LYS A 56 -1.72 -10.24 -1.83
N HIS A 57 -0.67 -9.63 -2.38
CA HIS A 57 0.70 -10.14 -2.26
C HIS A 57 1.29 -9.76 -0.90
N CYS A 58 1.09 -8.51 -0.45
CA CYS A 58 1.56 -8.06 0.87
C CYS A 58 0.96 -8.89 2.01
N LEU A 59 -0.37 -9.00 2.07
CA LEU A 59 -1.05 -9.71 3.14
C LEU A 59 -0.85 -11.25 3.10
N ARG A 60 -0.50 -11.82 1.94
CA ARG A 60 -0.13 -13.25 1.86
C ARG A 60 1.28 -13.48 2.40
N ILE A 61 2.23 -12.60 2.12
CA ILE A 61 3.61 -12.73 2.61
C ILE A 61 3.64 -12.53 4.12
N ASP A 62 2.87 -11.58 4.64
CA ASP A 62 2.83 -11.28 6.09
C ASP A 62 2.05 -12.30 6.93
N SER A 63 1.29 -13.21 6.30
CA SER A 63 0.65 -14.33 7.01
C SER A 63 1.63 -15.36 7.58
N TRP A 64 2.93 -15.24 7.26
CA TRP A 64 4.01 -16.05 7.84
C TRP A 64 4.76 -15.32 8.97
N MET A 65 4.40 -14.07 9.29
CA MET A 65 4.98 -13.27 10.39
C MET A 65 3.99 -12.98 11.53
N ILE A 66 3.00 -13.86 11.74
CA ILE A 66 2.14 -13.86 12.94
C ILE A 66 2.45 -15.08 13.79
#